data_AF-A0A925UXU2-F1
#
_entry.id   AF-A0A925UXU2-F1
#
_cell.length_a   1.000
_cell.length_b   1.000
_cell.length_c   1.000
_cell.angle_alpha   90.00
_cell.angle_beta   90.00
_cell.angle_gamma   90.00
#
_symmetry.space_group_name_H-M   'P 1'
#
loop_
_entity.id
_entity.type
_entity.pdbx_description
1 polymer ?
#
loop_
_entity_poly.entity_id
_entity_poly.type
_entity_poly.pdbx_seq_one_letter_code
_entity_poly.pdbx_strand_id
1 'polypeptide(L)' 'MQVQFAFAKQIPTMMYPPRTPVLFELGLELDLAAEKVIRGTASAKEALDLAQANSQRVIERDRIENPASGAKP' A
#
# COMPACT_ATOMS: atom_id res chain seq x y z
N MET A 1 14.63 -0.64 -29.40
CA MET A 1 13.54 -1.58 -29.09
C MET A 1 13.84 -2.58 -27.95
N GLN A 2 15.08 -2.76 -27.48
CA GLN A 2 15.40 -3.72 -26.40
C GLN A 2 14.67 -3.44 -25.08
N VAL A 3 14.45 -2.16 -24.73
CA VAL A 3 13.75 -1.75 -23.51
C VAL A 3 12.27 -2.16 -23.52
N GLN A 4 11.57 -1.95 -24.63
CA GLN A 4 10.15 -2.33 -24.77
C GLN A 4 9.94 -3.84 -24.67
N PHE A 5 10.88 -4.63 -25.23
CA PHE A 5 10.85 -6.09 -25.13
C PHE A 5 11.07 -6.59 -23.69
N ALA A 6 11.97 -5.95 -22.93
CA ALA A 6 12.17 -6.28 -21.52
C ALA A 6 10.93 -5.97 -20.67
N PHE A 7 10.28 -4.82 -20.88
CA PHE A 7 9.03 -4.47 -20.21
C PHE A 7 7.88 -5.42 -20.57
N ALA A 8 7.77 -5.83 -21.84
CA ALA A 8 6.71 -6.74 -22.28
C ALA A 8 6.71 -8.09 -21.53
N LYS A 9 7.88 -8.56 -21.08
CA LYS A 9 8.01 -9.78 -20.28
C LYS A 9 7.43 -9.65 -18.86
N GLN A 10 7.29 -8.43 -18.34
CA GLN A 10 6.78 -8.17 -16.99
C GLN A 10 5.26 -7.94 -16.94
N ILE A 11 4.65 -7.59 -18.08
CA ILE A 11 3.20 -7.31 -18.19
C ILE A 11 2.34 -8.44 -17.59
N PRO A 12 2.60 -9.74 -17.86
CA PRO A 12 1.75 -10.82 -17.35
C PRO A 12 1.77 -10.96 -15.81
N THR A 13 2.84 -10.50 -15.16
CA THR A 13 3.02 -10.59 -13.70
C THR A 13 2.80 -9.26 -13.00
N MET A 14 2.49 -8.20 -13.74
CA MET A 14 2.34 -6.88 -13.18
C MET A 14 0.98 -6.77 -12.49
N MET A 15 0.99 -6.52 -11.18
CA MET A 15 -0.22 -6.12 -10.49
C MET A 15 -0.47 -4.64 -10.73
N TYR A 16 -1.65 -4.32 -11.26
CA TYR A 16 -2.09 -2.94 -11.32
C TYR A 16 -2.57 -2.51 -9.93
N PRO A 17 -2.03 -1.43 -9.36
CA PRO A 17 -2.47 -0.95 -8.07
C PRO A 17 -3.95 -0.56 -8.15
N PRO A 18 -4.74 -0.88 -7.11
CA PRO A 18 -6.16 -0.56 -7.11
C PRO A 18 -6.33 0.97 -7.04
N ARG A 19 -7.30 1.51 -7.77
CA ARG A 19 -7.58 2.96 -7.81
C ARG A 19 -8.42 3.40 -6.62
N THR A 20 -7.93 3.13 -5.42
CA THR A 20 -8.58 3.48 -4.15
C THR A 20 -8.01 4.80 -3.61
N PRO A 21 -8.84 5.69 -3.06
CA PRO A 21 -8.38 6.96 -2.49
C PRO A 21 -7.29 6.80 -1.43
N VAL A 22 -7.35 5.72 -0.64
CA VAL A 22 -6.45 5.50 0.51
C VAL A 22 -5.16 4.74 0.15
N LEU A 23 -4.92 4.50 -1.14
CA LEU A 23 -3.73 3.77 -1.59
C LEU A 23 -2.43 4.47 -1.18
N PHE A 24 -2.39 5.79 -1.29
CA PHE A 24 -1.19 6.56 -0.98
C PHE A 24 -0.85 6.48 0.50
N GLU A 25 -1.83 6.63 1.39
CA GLU A 25 -1.63 6.50 2.83
C GLU A 25 -1.20 5.08 3.22
N LEU A 26 -1.79 4.03 2.63
CA LEU A 26 -1.34 2.66 2.85
C LEU A 26 0.12 2.48 2.43
N GLY A 27 0.51 2.98 1.26
CA GLY A 27 1.88 2.91 0.77
C GLY A 27 2.88 3.58 1.72
N LEU A 28 2.55 4.77 2.22
CA LEU A 28 3.39 5.51 3.17
C LEU A 28 3.59 4.74 4.49
N GLU A 29 2.56 4.08 5.01
CA GLU A 29 2.70 3.27 6.23
C GLU A 29 3.63 2.06 6.02
N LEU A 30 3.60 1.44 4.82
CA LEU A 30 4.53 0.36 4.47
C LEU A 30 5.97 0.85 4.32
N ASP A 31 6.17 2.02 3.71
CA ASP A 31 7.49 2.64 3.59
C ASP A 31 8.09 2.98 4.96
N LEU A 32 7.28 3.53 5.87
CA LEU A 32 7.68 3.81 7.25
C LEU A 32 7.99 2.52 8.03
N ALA A 33 7.21 1.46 7.81
CA ALA A 33 7.51 0.17 8.41
C ALA A 33 8.85 -0.39 7.92
N ALA A 34 9.11 -0.33 6.61
CA ALA A 34 10.39 -0.74 6.04
C ALA A 34 11.55 0.09 6.60
N GLU A 35 11.38 1.41 6.71
CA GLU A 35 12.40 2.30 7.29
C GLU A 35 12.73 1.91 8.74
N LYS A 36 11.71 1.68 9.57
CA LYS A 36 11.91 1.27 10.98
C LYS A 36 12.73 -0.01 11.09
N VAL A 37 12.45 -0.99 10.23
CA VAL A 37 13.16 -2.27 10.18
C VAL A 37 14.60 -2.09 9.71
N ILE A 38 14.81 -1.38 8.60
CA ILE A 38 16.16 -1.15 8.04
C ILE A 38 17.05 -0.40 9.02
N ARG A 39 16.48 0.54 9.78
CA ARG A 39 17.18 1.28 10.84
C ARG A 39 17.37 0.50 12.14
N GLY A 40 16.80 -0.70 12.26
CA GLY A 40 16.88 -1.53 13.47
C GLY A 40 16.11 -0.96 14.67
N THR A 41 15.12 -0.10 14.44
CA THR A 41 14.33 0.54 15.51
C THR A 41 13.10 -0.26 15.92
N ALA A 42 12.69 -1.23 15.10
CA ALA A 42 11.61 -2.17 15.39
C ALA A 42 11.86 -3.47 14.61
N SER A 43 11.32 -4.58 15.09
CA SER A 43 11.24 -5.81 14.30
C SER A 43 10.25 -5.65 13.14
N ALA A 44 10.38 -6.49 12.11
CA ALA A 44 9.44 -6.49 10.98
C ALA A 44 7.99 -6.68 11.41
N LYS A 45 7.75 -7.54 12.41
CA LYS A 45 6.41 -7.76 12.95
C LYS A 45 5.85 -6.51 13.61
N GLU A 46 6.58 -5.88 14.51
CA GLU A 46 6.11 -4.69 15.23
C GLU A 46 5.83 -3.52 14.28
N ALA A 47 6.71 -3.33 13.28
CA ALA A 47 6.56 -2.29 12.29
C ALA A 47 5.31 -2.51 11.41
N LEU A 48 5.06 -3.74 10.97
CA LEU A 48 3.88 -4.10 10.17
C LEU A 48 2.58 -4.08 10.97
N ASP A 49 2.60 -4.50 12.24
CA ASP A 49 1.43 -4.42 13.12
C ASP A 49 0.99 -2.95 13.31
N LEU A 50 1.96 -2.03 13.43
CA LEU A 50 1.69 -0.59 13.51
C LEU A 50 1.14 -0.04 12.18
N ALA A 51 1.77 -0.37 11.06
CA ALA A 51 1.32 0.04 9.73
C ALA A 51 -0.11 -0.45 9.44
N GLN A 52 -0.44 -1.68 9.83
CA GLN A 52 -1.79 -2.23 9.76
C GLN A 52 -2.78 -1.40 10.56
N ALA A 53 -2.46 -1.10 11.83
CA ALA A 53 -3.33 -0.32 12.69
C ALA A 53 -3.59 1.09 12.14
N ASN A 54 -2.56 1.76 11.62
CA ASN A 54 -2.68 3.09 11.04
C ASN A 54 -3.49 3.07 9.73
N SER A 55 -3.18 2.14 8.83
CA SER A 55 -3.90 1.96 7.57
C SER A 55 -5.38 1.69 7.80
N GLN A 56 -5.72 0.88 8.80
CA GLN A 56 -7.12 0.60 9.15
C GLN A 56 -7.88 1.86 9.61
N ARG A 57 -7.22 2.78 10.33
CA ARG A 57 -7.84 4.06 10.71
C ARG A 57 -8.12 4.93 9.50
N VAL A 58 -7.22 4.95 8.52
CA VAL A 58 -7.40 5.71 7.28
C VAL A 58 -8.55 5.14 6.44
N ILE A 59 -8.61 3.81 6.31
CA ILE A 59 -9.71 3.12 5.62
C ILE A 59 -11.04 3.46 6.30
N GLU A 60 -11.09 3.44 7.63
CA GLU A 60 -12.33 3.75 8.36
C GLU A 60 -12.72 5.22 8.21
N ARG A 61 -11.77 6.15 8.26
CA ARG A 61 -12.00 7.56 7.94
C ARG A 61 -12.62 7.72 6.56
N ASP A 62 -12.04 7.09 5.53
CA ASP A 62 -12.58 7.18 4.17
C ASP A 62 -13.99 6.61 4.06
N ARG A 63 -14.31 5.51 4.76
CA ARG A 63 -15.68 4.97 4.80
C ARG A 63 -16.68 5.93 5.41
N ILE A 64 -16.28 6.65 6.46
CA ILE A 64 -17.14 7.64 7.14
C ILE A 64 -17.35 8.87 6.26
N GLU A 65 -16.27 9.39 5.66
CA GLU A 65 -16.30 10.62 4.85
C GLU A 65 -16.89 10.39 3.46
N ASN A 66 -16.64 9.22 2.87
CA ASN A 66 -17.06 8.82 1.53
C ASN A 66 -17.80 7.47 1.55
N PRO A 67 -19.02 7.37 2.10
CA PRO A 67 -19.74 6.09 2.22
C PRO A 67 -20.02 5.40 0.87
N ALA A 68 -19.93 6.13 -0.25
CA ALA A 68 -20.02 5.57 -1.61
C ALA A 68 -18.74 4.85 -2.08
N SER A 69 -17.57 5.08 -1.44
CA SER A 69 -16.29 4.44 -1.79
C SER A 69 -16.24 2.95 -1.39
N GLY A 70 -17.04 2.55 -0.41
CA GLY A 70 -17.14 1.17 0.07
C GLY A 70 -18.01 0.23 -0.79
N ALA A 71 -18.60 0.73 -1.88
CA ALA A 71 -19.71 0.05 -2.57
C ALA A 71 -19.47 -0.37 -4.04
N LYS A 72 -18.23 -0.33 -4.56
CA LYS A 72 -17.97 -0.88 -5.91
C LYS A 72 -16.95 -2.03 -5.87
N PRO A 73 -17.36 -3.25 -6.28
CA PRO A 73 -16.44 -4.36 -6.51
C PRO A 73 -15.51 -4.08 -7.69
#